data_AF-A0A1V0M772-F1
#
_entry.id   AF-A0A1V0M772-F1
#
_cell.length_a   1.000
_cell.length_b   1.000
_cell.length_c   1.000
_cell.angle_alpha   90.00
_cell.angle_beta   90.00
_cell.angle_gamma   90.00
#
_symmetry.space_group_name_H-M   'P 1'
#
loop_
_entity.id
_entity.type
_entity.pdbx_description
1 polymer ?
#
loop_
_entity_poly.entity_id
_entity_poly.type
_entity_poly.pdbx_seq_one_letter_code
_entity_poly.pdbx_strand_id
1 'polypeptide(L)' 'MKRRNFSPEFKRESAQLVVDQNYTVADATKAMDVGLSTMTRWVKHLRD' A
#
# COMPACT_ATOMS: atom_id res chain seq x y z
N MET A 1 9.25 10.56 -15.97
CA MET A 1 8.78 9.28 -15.39
C MET A 1 7.28 9.15 -15.58
N LYS A 2 6.78 8.06 -16.18
CA LYS A 2 5.33 7.78 -16.22
C LYS A 2 4.86 7.44 -14.80
N ARG A 3 3.81 8.10 -14.32
CA ARG A 3 3.15 7.72 -13.06
C ARG A 3 2.46 6.37 -13.26
N ARG A 4 2.79 5.38 -12.43
CA ARG A 4 2.07 4.11 -12.39
C ARG A 4 0.70 4.39 -11.74
N ASN A 5 -0.37 4.26 -12.51
CA ASN A 5 -1.74 4.47 -12.02
C ASN A 5 -2.26 3.14 -11.48
N PHE A 6 -2.40 3.05 -10.16
CA PHE A 6 -3.08 1.94 -9.49
C PHE A 6 -4.56 2.26 -9.33
N SER A 7 -5.41 1.24 -9.46
CA SER A 7 -6.85 1.41 -9.20
C SER A 7 -7.10 1.72 -7.72
N PRO A 8 -8.21 2.41 -7.39
CA PRO A 8 -8.59 2.66 -5.99
C PRO A 8 -8.66 1.38 -5.14
N GLU A 9 -9.19 0.30 -5.74
CA GLU A 9 -9.35 -1.01 -5.10
C GLU A 9 -7.98 -1.61 -4.74
N PHE A 10 -7.05 -1.60 -5.70
CA PHE A 10 -5.69 -2.11 -5.48
C PHE A 10 -4.97 -1.36 -4.35
N LYS A 11 -5.12 -0.03 -4.29
CA LYS A 11 -4.53 0.79 -3.23
C LYS A 11 -5.08 0.41 -1.86
N ARG A 12 -6.40 0.20 -1.79
CA ARG A 12 -7.10 -0.18 -0.55
C ARG A 12 -6.64 -1.56 -0.09
N GLU A 13 -6.73 -2.57 -0.94
CA GLU A 13 -6.32 -3.95 -0.61
C GLU A 13 -4.88 -3.99 -0.12
N SER A 14 -3.97 -3.29 -0.82
CA SER A 14 -2.55 -3.20 -0.44
C SER A 14 -2.35 -2.62 0.96
N ALA A 15 -3.06 -1.54 1.29
CA ALA A 15 -2.94 -0.88 2.59
C ALA A 15 -3.64 -1.66 3.71
N GLN A 16 -4.70 -2.42 3.41
CA GLN A 16 -5.36 -3.31 4.36
C GLN A 16 -4.47 -4.47 4.79
N LEU A 17 -3.52 -4.94 3.97
CA LEU A 17 -2.52 -5.92 4.42
C LEU A 17 -1.79 -5.43 5.68
N VAL A 18 -1.43 -4.14 5.71
CA VAL A 18 -0.66 -3.53 6.80
C VAL A 18 -1.54 -3.22 8.03
N VAL A 19 -2.76 -2.72 7.80
CA VAL A 19 -3.64 -2.28 8.90
C VAL A 19 -4.40 -3.46 9.52
N ASP A 20 -4.93 -4.36 8.69
CA ASP A 20 -5.86 -5.39 9.12
C ASP A 20 -5.18 -6.77 9.25
N GLN A 21 -4.15 -7.06 8.43
CA GLN A 21 -3.50 -8.39 8.38
C GLN A 21 -2.15 -8.44 9.10
N ASN A 22 -1.79 -7.43 9.89
CA ASN A 22 -0.53 -7.33 10.63
C ASN A 22 0.74 -7.43 9.77
N TYR A 23 0.67 -7.14 8.47
CA TYR A 23 1.88 -7.05 7.65
C TYR A 23 2.70 -5.83 8.07
N THR A 24 4.02 -5.95 8.01
CA THR A 24 4.86 -4.76 8.01
C THR A 24 4.74 -4.03 6.67
N VAL A 25 4.98 -2.72 6.64
CA VAL A 25 4.99 -1.95 5.38
C VAL A 25 6.00 -2.56 4.39
N ALA A 26 7.14 -3.07 4.88
CA ALA A 26 8.15 -3.71 4.06
C ALA A 26 7.63 -5.01 3.41
N ASP A 27 6.93 -5.85 4.15
CA ASP A 27 6.40 -7.10 3.61
C ASP A 27 5.28 -6.85 2.59
N ALA A 28 4.41 -5.87 2.87
CA ALA A 28 3.36 -5.47 1.94
C ALA A 28 3.93 -4.87 0.64
N THR A 29 5.04 -4.11 0.72
CA THR A 29 5.72 -3.60 -0.49
C THR A 29 6.32 -4.69 -1.36
N LYS A 30 6.89 -5.74 -0.73
CA LYS A 30 7.43 -6.91 -1.45
C LYS A 30 6.32 -7.74 -2.08
N ALA A 31 5.21 -7.93 -1.36
CA ALA A 31 4.08 -8.72 -1.83
C ALA A 31 3.36 -8.08 -3.02
N MET A 32 3.23 -6.74 -3.03
CA MET A 32 2.44 -6.01 -4.03
C MET A 32 3.27 -5.33 -5.13
N ASP A 33 4.60 -5.47 -5.12
CA ASP A 33 5.54 -4.76 -6.03
C ASP A 33 5.31 -3.23 -6.08
N VAL A 34 5.22 -2.61 -4.90
CA VAL A 34 5.03 -1.16 -4.77
C VAL A 34 6.14 -0.51 -3.95
N GLY A 35 6.41 0.76 -4.22
CA GLY A 35 7.41 1.51 -3.48
C GLY A 35 6.99 1.79 -2.04
N LEU A 36 7.95 1.79 -1.11
CA LEU A 36 7.73 2.05 0.32
C LEU A 36 6.97 3.36 0.57
N SER A 37 7.37 4.44 -0.08
CA SER A 37 6.72 5.75 0.06
C SER A 37 5.26 5.75 -0.42
N THR A 38 4.96 4.93 -1.42
CA THR A 38 3.61 4.76 -1.95
C THR A 38 2.75 3.99 -0.95
N MET A 39 3.28 2.87 -0.42
CA MET A 39 2.57 2.07 0.58
C MET A 39 2.30 2.87 1.87
N THR A 40 3.29 3.60 2.40
CA THR A 40 3.12 4.45 3.59
C THR A 40 2.02 5.50 3.40
N ARG A 41 1.93 6.10 2.21
CA ARG A 41 0.87 7.08 1.90
C ARG A 41 -0.51 6.42 1.91
N TRP A 42 -0.66 5.23 1.33
CA TRP A 42 -1.95 4.53 1.31
C TRP A 42 -2.37 4.08 2.71
N VAL A 43 -1.44 3.55 3.51
CA VAL A 43 -1.70 3.17 4.91
C VAL A 43 -2.13 4.37 5.74
N LYS A 44 -1.49 5.53 5.56
CA LYS A 44 -1.90 6.77 6.25
C LYS A 44 -3.34 7.15 5.90
N HIS A 45 -3.73 7.06 4.63
CA HIS A 45 -5.10 7.35 4.19
C HIS A 45 -6.17 6.41 4.72
N LEU A 46 -5.82 5.23 5.23
CA LEU A 46 -6.78 4.33 5.89
C LEU A 46 -6.88 4.55 7.41
N ARG A 47 -5.93 5.29 8.00
CA ARG A 47 -5.87 5.57 9.43
C ARG A 47 -6.42 6.96 9.80
N ASP A 48 -6.42 7.88 8.84
CA ASP A 48 -7.16 9.16 8.88
C ASP A 48 -8.64 8.92 8.55
#